data_AF-G7GI89-F1
#
_entry.id   AF-G7GI89-F1
#
_cell.length_a   1.000
_cell.length_b   1.000
_cell.length_c   1.000
_cell.angle_alpha   90.00
_cell.angle_beta   90.00
_cell.angle_gamma   90.00
#
_symmetry.space_group_name_H-M   'P 1'
#
loop_
_entity.id
_entity.type
_entity.pdbx_description
1 polymer ?
#
loop_
_entity_poly.entity_id
_entity_poly.type
_entity_poly.pdbx_seq_one_letter_code
_entity_poly.pdbx_strand_id
1 'polypeptide(L)'
;MSEIQIISKESHKTLSNTMENTTTLPSEPAVVLIKVPLKDIVVIKKDGLNAVVFLKNGETIVVQNFFSENSNIDNSLVIQDENGQLVWAKFKEGESDADADADADADADSDNEGAVYLEETPAALPEVVEAPVSDVIFQPIQSIEPLLYNDASMSPWLWAIPLVAGGIIAAASGGGSDNNNNNNGDTTPPNTDNVGFTVDSVTDDNTLNAAESAGDVTITGTLTNIPSDAATTVVTVIVNGVSYLATVNAANGTWSVVVPGSGLLADSDKIIEANVKFTDAAGNSSTVTDTQSYSVDVDAPNAPVINPINENDPITGTAEPGSTVTVTFPDGSTVQVVAGPDGSWTVDNPGLNDGDTVTATATDPAGNTSGPATVTVDGLAPAITIDDVLTNDSTPALTGTVNDSTATVTVNVNGVDYPA
;
A
#
# COMPACT_ATOMS: atom_id res chain seq x y z
N MET A 1 -25.83 -5.74 8.46
CA MET A 1 -26.89 -4.76 8.16
C MET A 1 -26.33 -3.41 8.53
N SER A 2 -26.13 -2.58 7.53
CA SER A 2 -25.62 -1.22 7.71
C SER A 2 -26.69 -0.33 8.34
N GLU A 3 -26.27 0.57 9.20
CA GLU A 3 -27.15 1.61 9.76
C GLU A 3 -26.98 2.87 8.93
N ILE A 4 -28.10 3.46 8.49
CA ILE A 4 -28.12 4.70 7.72
C ILE A 4 -28.82 5.77 8.54
N GLN A 5 -28.10 6.85 8.84
CA GLN A 5 -28.62 8.01 9.56
C GLN A 5 -28.63 9.23 8.63
N ILE A 6 -29.79 9.89 8.52
CA ILE A 6 -29.95 11.12 7.73
C ILE A 6 -30.06 12.29 8.70
N ILE A 7 -29.21 13.29 8.53
CA ILE A 7 -29.12 14.46 9.40
C ILE A 7 -29.32 15.70 8.54
N SER A 8 -30.32 16.50 8.89
CA SER A 8 -30.63 17.75 8.21
C SER A 8 -29.49 18.77 8.34
N LYS A 9 -29.01 19.33 7.23
CA LYS A 9 -28.12 20.50 7.26
C LYS A 9 -28.86 21.78 7.69
N GLU A 10 -30.19 21.82 7.54
CA GLU A 10 -30.98 22.99 7.96
C GLU A 10 -31.27 23.00 9.46
N SER A 11 -31.68 21.86 10.02
CA SER A 11 -32.12 21.77 11.42
C SER A 11 -31.10 21.13 12.37
N HIS A 12 -30.03 20.54 11.83
CA HIS A 12 -29.01 19.74 12.55
C HIS A 12 -29.59 18.58 13.35
N LYS A 13 -30.81 18.15 13.03
CA LYS A 13 -31.47 17.02 13.68
C LYS A 13 -31.44 15.80 12.78
N THR A 14 -31.34 14.63 13.42
CA THR A 14 -31.58 13.35 12.76
C THR A 14 -33.02 13.31 12.26
N LEU A 15 -33.18 13.22 10.95
CA LEU A 15 -34.47 13.11 10.28
C LEU A 15 -34.94 11.66 10.20
N SER A 16 -33.99 10.75 9.99
CA SER A 16 -34.26 9.32 9.86
C SER A 16 -33.07 8.50 10.35
N ASN A 17 -33.37 7.32 10.88
CA ASN A 17 -32.40 6.27 11.16
C ASN A 17 -33.03 4.93 10.74
N THR A 18 -32.37 4.20 9.84
CA THR A 18 -32.88 2.94 9.29
C THR A 18 -31.79 1.89 9.20
N MET A 19 -32.19 0.61 9.28
CA MET A 19 -31.34 -0.56 9.00
C MET A 19 -31.64 -1.17 7.62
N GLU A 20 -32.46 -0.50 6.82
CA GLU A 20 -32.74 -0.90 5.44
C GLU A 20 -31.61 -0.46 4.51
N ASN A 21 -31.39 -1.23 3.45
CA ASN A 21 -30.36 -0.94 2.45
C ASN A 21 -30.78 0.10 1.42
N THR A 22 -31.95 0.71 1.59
CA THR A 22 -32.45 1.74 0.70
C THR A 22 -33.11 2.81 1.52
N THR A 23 -32.77 4.06 1.24
CA THR A 23 -33.38 5.23 1.87
C THR A 23 -33.63 6.31 0.84
N THR A 24 -34.53 7.24 1.14
CA THR A 24 -34.85 8.38 0.27
C THR A 24 -34.59 9.67 1.01
N LEU A 25 -33.80 10.57 0.42
CA LEU A 25 -33.54 11.86 1.03
C LEU A 25 -34.75 12.80 0.90
N PRO A 26 -34.95 13.69 1.90
CA PRO A 26 -35.93 14.76 1.81
C PRO A 26 -35.49 15.82 0.79
N SER A 27 -36.38 16.75 0.45
CA SER A 27 -36.07 17.87 -0.45
C SER A 27 -35.26 19.00 0.20
N GLU A 28 -34.47 18.68 1.22
CA GLU A 28 -33.58 19.59 1.95
C GLU A 28 -32.17 18.99 2.02
N PRO A 29 -31.11 19.81 2.05
CA PRO A 29 -29.73 19.31 2.12
C PRO A 29 -29.47 18.54 3.41
N ALA A 30 -28.79 17.40 3.30
CA ALA A 30 -28.54 16.48 4.40
C ALA A 30 -27.11 15.91 4.40
N VAL A 31 -26.65 15.53 5.58
CA VAL A 31 -25.53 14.60 5.77
C VAL A 31 -26.10 13.20 5.93
N VAL A 32 -25.62 12.28 5.11
CA VAL A 32 -25.97 10.86 5.15
C VAL A 32 -24.80 10.11 5.77
N LEU A 33 -25.01 9.56 6.96
CA LEU A 33 -24.02 8.79 7.68
C LEU A 33 -24.33 7.29 7.54
N ILE A 34 -23.44 6.54 6.91
CA ILE A 34 -23.55 5.08 6.74
C ILE A 34 -22.54 4.41 7.65
N LYS A 35 -23.00 3.57 8.57
CA LYS A 35 -22.13 2.76 9.43
C LYS A 35 -21.76 1.46 8.74
N VAL A 36 -20.53 1.41 8.22
CA VAL A 36 -19.95 0.24 7.55
C VAL A 36 -18.42 0.35 7.60
N PRO A 37 -17.69 -0.76 7.81
CA PRO A 37 -16.23 -0.74 7.73
C PRO A 37 -15.77 -0.30 6.33
N LEU A 38 -14.84 0.66 6.26
CA LEU A 38 -14.33 1.16 4.98
C LEU A 38 -13.74 0.02 4.10
N LYS A 39 -13.08 -0.94 4.76
CA LYS A 39 -12.52 -2.15 4.12
C LYS A 39 -13.57 -3.05 3.46
N ASP A 40 -14.84 -2.94 3.82
CA ASP A 40 -15.93 -3.76 3.29
C ASP A 40 -16.60 -3.10 2.08
N ILE A 41 -16.29 -1.83 1.80
CA ILE A 41 -16.75 -1.13 0.60
C ILE A 41 -15.93 -1.59 -0.60
N VAL A 42 -16.61 -1.99 -1.68
CA VAL A 42 -16.01 -2.29 -2.98
C VAL A 42 -15.91 -1.00 -3.78
N VAL A 43 -17.02 -0.29 -3.94
CA VAL A 43 -17.08 0.91 -4.76
C VAL A 43 -18.27 1.79 -4.37
N ILE A 44 -18.12 3.11 -4.50
CA ILE A 44 -19.21 4.08 -4.37
C ILE A 44 -19.36 4.78 -5.72
N LYS A 45 -20.58 4.78 -6.25
CA LYS A 45 -20.89 5.33 -7.57
C LYS A 45 -22.11 6.23 -7.56
N LYS A 46 -22.17 7.13 -8.53
CA LYS A 46 -23.39 7.86 -8.88
C LYS A 46 -24.20 7.03 -9.87
N ASP A 47 -25.48 6.82 -9.58
CA ASP A 47 -26.43 6.16 -10.48
C ASP A 47 -27.66 7.05 -10.65
N GLY A 48 -27.70 7.82 -11.75
CA GLY A 48 -28.67 8.88 -11.96
C GLY A 48 -28.65 9.92 -10.82
N LEU A 49 -29.75 10.01 -10.07
CA LEU A 49 -29.88 10.89 -8.90
C LEU A 49 -29.49 10.23 -7.58
N ASN A 50 -29.00 8.99 -7.61
CA ASN A 50 -28.77 8.20 -6.42
C ASN A 50 -27.27 8.05 -6.15
N ALA A 51 -26.90 7.97 -4.88
CA ALA A 51 -25.59 7.46 -4.46
C ALA A 51 -25.72 5.98 -4.11
N VAL A 52 -24.86 5.15 -4.70
CA VAL A 52 -24.90 3.69 -4.56
C VAL A 52 -23.59 3.20 -3.99
N VAL A 53 -23.65 2.44 -2.89
CA VAL A 53 -22.49 1.83 -2.21
C VAL A 53 -22.58 0.32 -2.35
N PHE A 54 -21.58 -0.28 -2.99
CA PHE A 54 -21.48 -1.74 -3.12
C PHE A 54 -20.52 -2.29 -2.07
N LEU A 55 -20.95 -3.36 -1.39
CA LEU A 55 -20.17 -4.01 -0.34
C LEU A 55 -19.64 -5.38 -0.79
N LYS A 56 -18.53 -5.82 -0.18
CA LYS A 56 -17.86 -7.10 -0.49
C LYS A 56 -18.74 -8.32 -0.24
N ASN A 57 -19.73 -8.19 0.64
CA ASN A 57 -20.69 -9.24 0.97
C ASN A 57 -21.84 -9.37 -0.07
N GLY A 58 -21.83 -8.56 -1.14
CA GLY A 58 -22.87 -8.52 -2.17
C GLY A 58 -24.07 -7.63 -1.84
N GLU A 59 -24.07 -6.96 -0.67
CA GLU A 59 -25.08 -6.00 -0.27
C GLU A 59 -24.89 -4.66 -1.02
N THR A 60 -25.99 -4.02 -1.38
CA THR A 60 -25.98 -2.72 -2.06
C THR A 60 -26.81 -1.74 -1.27
N ILE A 61 -26.19 -0.62 -0.87
CA ILE A 61 -26.87 0.47 -0.19
C ILE A 61 -27.21 1.55 -1.22
N VAL A 62 -28.47 1.94 -1.28
CA VAL A 62 -28.99 2.95 -2.21
C VAL A 62 -29.52 4.15 -1.44
N VAL A 63 -28.91 5.31 -1.64
CA VAL A 63 -29.38 6.59 -1.14
C VAL A 63 -30.07 7.33 -2.28
N GLN A 64 -31.39 7.27 -2.31
CA GLN A 64 -32.19 7.85 -3.37
C GLN A 64 -32.28 9.37 -3.25
N ASN A 65 -32.27 10.05 -4.40
CA ASN A 65 -32.29 11.52 -4.51
C ASN A 65 -31.12 12.19 -3.79
N PHE A 66 -29.95 11.54 -3.80
CA PHE A 66 -28.72 12.12 -3.28
C PHE A 66 -28.26 13.32 -4.10
N PHE A 67 -28.46 13.27 -5.42
CA PHE A 67 -28.19 14.37 -6.34
C PHE A 67 -29.52 15.01 -6.78
N SER A 68 -29.53 16.31 -7.06
CA SER A 68 -30.72 17.01 -7.53
C SER A 68 -30.55 17.58 -8.93
N GLU A 69 -31.57 17.41 -9.79
CA GLU A 69 -31.56 17.85 -11.19
C GLU A 69 -31.62 19.38 -11.38
N ASN A 70 -32.23 20.12 -10.44
CA ASN A 70 -32.61 21.52 -10.64
C ASN A 70 -32.38 22.44 -9.43
N SER A 71 -31.63 21.97 -8.42
CA SER A 71 -31.37 22.71 -7.19
C SER A 71 -29.92 22.54 -6.75
N ASN A 72 -29.37 23.53 -6.04
CA ASN A 72 -28.05 23.41 -5.40
C ASN A 72 -28.19 22.66 -4.06
N ILE A 73 -28.79 21.47 -4.05
CA ILE A 73 -28.85 20.65 -2.83
C ILE A 73 -27.50 20.00 -2.64
N ASP A 74 -26.75 20.49 -1.66
CA ASP A 74 -25.44 19.99 -1.28
C ASP A 74 -25.59 18.88 -0.23
N ASN A 75 -25.84 17.65 -0.69
CA ASN A 75 -25.83 16.48 0.17
C ASN A 75 -24.39 15.97 0.39
N SER A 76 -24.11 15.46 1.59
CA SER A 76 -22.78 14.91 1.91
C SER A 76 -22.90 13.47 2.39
N LEU A 77 -22.05 12.58 1.87
CA LEU A 77 -22.02 11.17 2.23
C LEU A 77 -20.84 10.87 3.15
N VAL A 78 -21.10 10.36 4.35
CA VAL A 78 -20.08 10.04 5.35
C VAL A 78 -20.17 8.57 5.72
N ILE A 79 -19.03 7.90 5.75
CA ILE A 79 -18.87 6.53 6.23
C ILE A 79 -18.35 6.58 7.68
N GLN A 80 -18.95 5.78 8.55
CA GLN A 80 -18.44 5.55 9.90
C GLN A 80 -18.02 4.09 10.06
N ASP A 81 -16.78 3.86 10.48
CA ASP A 81 -16.27 2.51 10.74
C ASP A 81 -16.70 1.97 12.13
N GLU A 82 -16.31 0.73 12.43
CA GLU A 82 -16.59 0.06 13.71
C GLU A 82 -15.94 0.74 14.93
N ASN A 83 -14.88 1.53 14.71
CA ASN A 83 -14.14 2.26 15.74
C ASN A 83 -14.68 3.69 15.92
N GLY A 84 -15.70 4.08 15.14
CA GLY A 84 -16.28 5.42 15.15
C GLY A 84 -15.55 6.44 14.28
N GLN A 85 -14.52 6.04 13.51
CA GLN A 85 -13.81 6.88 12.56
C GLN A 85 -14.74 7.31 11.43
N LEU A 86 -14.70 8.59 11.08
CA LEU A 86 -15.55 9.18 10.04
C LEU A 86 -14.74 9.45 8.78
N VAL A 87 -15.30 9.14 7.62
CA VAL A 87 -14.72 9.39 6.30
C VAL A 87 -15.78 10.02 5.40
N TRP A 88 -15.56 11.24 4.94
CA TRP A 88 -16.37 11.88 3.93
C TRP A 88 -16.06 11.31 2.54
N ALA A 89 -17.06 10.74 1.89
CA ALA A 89 -16.98 10.27 0.51
C ALA A 89 -17.42 11.40 -0.42
N LYS A 90 -16.46 12.22 -0.89
CA LYS A 90 -16.74 13.34 -1.79
C LYS A 90 -16.80 12.84 -3.23
N PHE A 91 -17.95 12.95 -3.88
CA PHE A 91 -18.04 12.67 -5.33
C PHE A 91 -17.11 13.61 -6.09
N LYS A 92 -16.34 13.04 -7.02
CA LYS A 92 -15.53 13.80 -7.97
C LYS A 92 -16.49 14.71 -8.74
N GLU A 93 -16.17 16.00 -8.83
CA GLU A 93 -16.94 16.90 -9.67
C GLU A 93 -16.84 16.39 -11.11
N GLY A 94 -17.99 16.26 -11.78
CA GLY A 94 -18.01 15.71 -13.12
C GLY A 94 -17.15 16.55 -14.06
N GLU A 95 -16.11 15.94 -14.62
CA GLU A 95 -15.86 16.15 -16.04
C GLU A 95 -17.22 15.94 -16.70
N SER A 96 -17.80 16.97 -17.32
CA SER A 96 -18.93 16.72 -18.21
C SER A 96 -18.40 15.79 -19.29
N ASP A 97 -18.79 14.53 -19.26
CA ASP A 97 -18.64 13.60 -20.36
C ASP A 97 -19.55 14.07 -21.50
N ALA A 98 -19.13 15.15 -22.15
CA ALA A 98 -19.73 15.62 -23.39
C ALA A 98 -19.50 14.63 -24.56
N ASP A 99 -19.15 13.37 -24.28
CA ASP A 99 -18.87 12.31 -25.25
C ASP A 99 -19.70 11.03 -25.05
N ALA A 100 -20.76 11.05 -24.23
CA ALA A 100 -21.59 9.85 -23.99
C ALA A 100 -23.08 9.97 -24.36
N ASP A 101 -23.46 10.61 -25.48
CA ASP A 101 -24.67 10.28 -26.27
C ASP A 101 -24.84 11.09 -27.58
N ALA A 102 -24.02 10.82 -28.60
CA ALA A 102 -24.31 11.34 -29.94
C ALA A 102 -24.02 10.34 -31.07
N ASP A 103 -24.45 9.09 -30.91
CA ASP A 103 -24.64 8.18 -32.06
C ASP A 103 -25.71 7.11 -31.80
N ALA A 104 -26.91 7.54 -31.40
CA ALA A 104 -28.10 6.69 -31.48
C ALA A 104 -29.22 7.34 -32.31
N ASP A 105 -29.26 6.90 -33.57
CA ASP A 105 -30.35 6.94 -34.56
C ASP A 105 -30.44 8.10 -35.59
N ALA A 106 -30.52 7.67 -36.86
CA ALA A 106 -30.98 8.30 -38.11
C ALA A 106 -30.15 7.70 -39.28
N ASP A 107 -30.47 6.46 -39.70
CA ASP A 107 -31.35 6.13 -40.84
C ASP A 107 -30.67 6.09 -42.24
N ALA A 108 -30.56 4.85 -42.74
CA ALA A 108 -30.82 4.43 -44.12
C ALA A 108 -30.14 5.15 -45.32
N ASP A 109 -29.03 4.57 -45.80
CA ASP A 109 -28.90 4.02 -47.16
C ASP A 109 -28.00 2.75 -47.03
N SER A 110 -28.20 1.60 -47.67
CA SER A 110 -28.49 1.23 -49.05
C SER A 110 -27.34 1.46 -50.03
N ASP A 111 -26.27 0.68 -49.87
CA ASP A 111 -25.70 -0.06 -51.00
C ASP A 111 -25.04 -1.39 -50.62
N ASN A 112 -25.20 -2.31 -51.56
CA ASN A 112 -24.76 -3.68 -51.57
C ASN A 112 -23.50 -3.74 -52.43
N GLU A 113 -22.39 -4.25 -51.90
CA GLU A 113 -21.45 -5.04 -52.70
C GLU A 113 -20.59 -5.92 -51.79
N GLY A 114 -20.62 -7.23 -52.09
CA GLY A 114 -19.95 -8.23 -51.30
C GLY A 114 -18.45 -8.29 -51.54
N ALA A 115 -17.72 -8.69 -50.50
CA ALA A 115 -16.49 -9.44 -50.66
C ALA A 115 -16.34 -10.39 -49.48
N VAL A 116 -16.29 -11.68 -49.80
CA VAL A 116 -15.94 -12.77 -48.89
C VAL A 116 -14.45 -12.66 -48.58
N TYR A 117 -14.10 -12.47 -47.31
CA TYR A 117 -12.78 -12.82 -46.80
C TYR A 117 -12.96 -13.68 -45.55
N LEU A 118 -12.54 -14.94 -45.68
CA LEU A 118 -12.25 -15.81 -44.55
C LEU A 118 -10.94 -15.32 -43.94
N GLU A 119 -11.01 -14.61 -42.84
CA GLU A 119 -9.86 -14.49 -41.94
C GLU A 119 -10.21 -15.11 -40.59
N GLU A 120 -9.34 -16.05 -40.21
CA GLU A 120 -9.32 -16.81 -38.98
C GLU A 120 -9.51 -15.87 -37.78
N THR A 121 -10.55 -16.10 -36.98
CA THR A 121 -10.69 -15.46 -35.67
C THR A 121 -9.52 -15.86 -34.78
N PRO A 122 -8.62 -14.95 -34.35
CA PRO A 122 -7.79 -15.23 -33.20
C PRO A 122 -8.73 -15.29 -31.99
N ALA A 123 -8.53 -16.28 -31.13
CA ALA A 123 -9.26 -16.39 -29.87
C ALA A 123 -9.27 -15.04 -29.15
N ALA A 124 -10.46 -14.54 -28.81
CA ALA A 124 -10.61 -13.41 -27.92
C ALA A 124 -9.82 -13.71 -26.64
N LEU A 125 -8.79 -12.91 -26.39
CA LEU A 125 -8.20 -12.79 -25.06
C LEU A 125 -9.37 -12.46 -24.11
N PRO A 126 -9.47 -13.09 -22.94
CA PRO A 126 -10.51 -12.72 -21.99
C PRO A 126 -10.39 -11.23 -21.69
N GLU A 127 -11.49 -10.49 -21.84
CA GLU A 127 -11.61 -9.11 -21.36
C GLU A 127 -11.05 -9.08 -19.93
N VAL A 128 -9.99 -8.30 -19.74
CA VAL A 128 -9.52 -7.98 -18.39
C VAL A 128 -10.63 -7.16 -17.76
N VAL A 129 -11.38 -7.77 -16.85
CA VAL A 129 -12.40 -7.09 -16.05
C VAL A 129 -11.67 -6.03 -15.24
N GLU A 130 -11.75 -4.77 -15.69
CA GLU A 130 -11.16 -3.63 -15.00
C GLU A 130 -11.75 -3.53 -13.59
N ALA A 131 -10.89 -3.31 -12.59
CA ALA A 131 -11.35 -3.21 -11.21
C ALA A 131 -12.36 -2.05 -11.08
N PRO A 132 -13.44 -2.21 -10.29
CA PRO A 132 -14.45 -1.16 -10.17
C PRO A 132 -13.85 0.11 -9.56
N VAL A 133 -13.78 1.19 -10.35
CA VAL A 133 -13.31 2.50 -9.90
C VAL A 133 -14.42 3.26 -9.18
N SER A 134 -14.08 3.90 -8.07
CA SER A 134 -15.00 4.71 -7.27
C SER A 134 -15.11 6.13 -7.82
N ASP A 135 -16.34 6.67 -7.84
CA ASP A 135 -16.64 8.04 -8.27
C ASP A 135 -16.35 9.06 -7.16
N VAL A 136 -15.92 8.60 -5.99
CA VAL A 136 -15.63 9.43 -4.82
C VAL A 136 -14.15 9.46 -4.49
N ILE A 137 -13.75 10.53 -3.82
CA ILE A 137 -12.50 10.65 -3.08
C ILE A 137 -12.85 10.52 -1.60
N PHE A 138 -12.16 9.64 -0.89
CA PHE A 138 -12.35 9.46 0.54
C PHE A 138 -11.49 10.48 1.32
N GLN A 139 -12.13 11.22 2.22
CA GLN A 139 -11.48 12.21 3.07
C GLN A 139 -11.82 11.95 4.54
N PRO A 140 -10.87 11.51 5.38
CA PRO A 140 -11.09 11.36 6.81
C PRO A 140 -11.56 12.67 7.46
N ILE A 141 -12.55 12.62 8.35
CA ILE A 141 -13.06 13.75 9.13
C ILE A 141 -13.15 13.38 10.61
N GLN A 142 -13.12 14.38 11.50
CA GLN A 142 -13.23 14.16 12.95
C GLN A 142 -14.65 14.36 13.48
N SER A 143 -15.48 15.06 12.70
CA SER A 143 -16.88 15.35 13.03
C SER A 143 -17.65 15.57 11.74
N ILE A 144 -18.94 15.23 11.76
CA ILE A 144 -19.88 15.59 10.69
C ILE A 144 -20.36 17.04 10.81
N GLU A 145 -20.12 17.71 11.96
CA GLU A 145 -20.61 19.06 12.22
C GLU A 145 -20.24 20.08 11.13
N PRO A 146 -19.00 20.10 10.58
CA PRO A 146 -18.67 21.04 9.51
C PRO A 146 -19.51 20.82 8.24
N LEU A 147 -19.87 19.56 7.95
CA LEU A 147 -20.71 19.21 6.80
C LEU A 147 -22.17 19.59 7.00
N LEU A 148 -22.60 19.94 8.23
CA LEU A 148 -23.97 20.39 8.49
C LEU A 148 -24.21 21.84 8.08
N TYR A 149 -23.16 22.63 7.81
CA TYR A 149 -23.30 24.03 7.41
C TYR A 149 -23.11 24.19 5.89
N ASN A 150 -24.04 24.88 5.21
CA ASN A 150 -24.01 25.11 3.76
C ASN A 150 -23.01 26.21 3.37
N ASP A 151 -21.98 25.88 2.59
CA ASP A 151 -21.37 26.79 1.60
C ASP A 151 -20.58 25.99 0.54
N ALA A 152 -21.18 25.86 -0.64
CA ALA A 152 -20.60 25.19 -1.82
C ALA A 152 -19.54 26.05 -2.56
N SER A 153 -19.06 27.16 -1.99
CA SER A 153 -18.01 28.00 -2.57
C SER A 153 -16.72 28.04 -1.76
N MET A 154 -16.65 27.32 -0.64
CA MET A 154 -15.46 27.25 0.21
C MET A 154 -15.02 25.80 0.38
N SER A 155 -13.78 25.49 0.01
CA SER A 155 -13.13 24.26 0.42
C SER A 155 -13.26 24.13 1.95
N PRO A 156 -13.75 23.00 2.51
CA PRO A 156 -13.91 22.84 3.95
C PRO A 156 -12.59 22.91 4.75
N TRP A 157 -11.45 22.97 4.04
CA TRP A 157 -10.14 23.36 4.56
C TRP A 157 -10.07 24.78 5.12
N LEU A 158 -11.06 25.65 4.87
CA LEU A 158 -11.18 26.94 5.57
C LEU A 158 -11.93 26.87 6.91
N TRP A 159 -12.57 25.75 7.25
CA TRP A 159 -13.30 25.59 8.53
C TRP A 159 -12.52 24.82 9.60
N ALA A 160 -11.31 24.34 9.27
CA ALA A 160 -10.29 24.03 10.27
C ALA A 160 -9.65 25.29 10.89
N ILE A 161 -10.25 26.46 10.61
CA ILE A 161 -10.18 27.64 11.46
C ILE A 161 -11.48 27.64 12.27
N PRO A 162 -11.46 27.66 13.61
CA PRO A 162 -12.66 28.03 14.33
C PRO A 162 -13.12 29.39 13.77
N LEU A 163 -14.32 29.46 13.21
CA LEU A 163 -14.96 30.75 12.94
C LEU A 163 -15.19 31.38 14.32
N VAL A 164 -14.22 32.18 14.71
CA VAL A 164 -14.32 33.13 15.81
C VAL A 164 -15.58 33.94 15.55
N ALA A 165 -16.56 33.78 16.44
CA ALA A 165 -17.52 34.83 16.71
C ALA A 165 -16.73 36.04 17.23
N GLY A 166 -16.23 36.86 16.30
CA GLY A 166 -15.35 37.99 16.61
C GLY A 166 -14.84 38.67 15.35
N GLY A 167 -15.75 39.35 14.66
CA GLY A 167 -15.47 40.59 13.93
C GLY A 167 -14.44 40.55 12.81
N ILE A 168 -14.93 40.40 11.58
CA ILE A 168 -14.46 41.26 10.50
C ILE A 168 -14.63 42.72 10.95
N ILE A 169 -13.60 43.35 11.50
CA ILE A 169 -13.55 44.81 11.50
C ILE A 169 -13.20 45.21 10.07
N ALA A 170 -14.23 45.24 9.23
CA ALA A 170 -14.28 46.22 8.16
C ALA A 170 -14.01 47.58 8.82
N ALA A 171 -12.93 48.23 8.42
CA ALA A 171 -12.64 49.60 8.83
C ALA A 171 -13.73 50.53 8.30
N ALA A 172 -14.82 50.65 9.05
CA ALA A 172 -15.70 51.81 9.01
C ALA A 172 -15.34 52.66 10.23
N SER A 173 -14.66 53.78 9.97
CA SER A 173 -14.49 54.83 10.98
C SER A 173 -15.88 55.36 11.36
N GLY A 174 -16.33 55.06 12.58
CA GLY A 174 -17.55 55.60 13.15
C GLY A 174 -17.48 55.50 14.66
N GLY A 175 -17.14 56.61 15.32
CA GLY A 175 -17.01 56.70 16.77
C GLY A 175 -18.35 56.56 17.50
N GLY A 176 -18.29 56.08 18.74
CA GLY A 176 -19.43 56.04 19.65
C GLY A 176 -19.13 55.17 20.87
N SER A 177 -18.80 55.84 21.98
CA SER A 177 -18.62 55.28 23.32
C SER A 177 -19.91 54.58 23.81
N ASP A 178 -19.79 53.41 24.45
CA ASP A 178 -20.20 53.19 25.85
C ASP A 178 -20.20 51.71 26.30
N ASN A 179 -19.56 51.48 27.45
CA ASN A 179 -19.85 50.54 28.54
C ASN A 179 -19.88 49.01 28.35
N ASN A 180 -18.82 48.42 28.91
CA ASN A 180 -18.80 47.25 29.79
C ASN A 180 -19.10 45.87 29.17
N ASN A 181 -18.07 45.26 28.58
CA ASN A 181 -17.83 43.83 28.78
C ASN A 181 -16.33 43.55 28.81
N ASN A 182 -15.83 43.01 29.91
CA ASN A 182 -14.46 42.51 30.04
C ASN A 182 -14.36 41.18 29.26
N ASN A 183 -14.26 41.25 27.94
CA ASN A 183 -13.73 40.19 27.09
C ASN A 183 -12.51 40.76 26.38
N ASN A 184 -11.38 40.82 27.09
CA ASN A 184 -10.10 40.87 26.41
C ASN A 184 -9.97 39.53 25.66
N GLY A 185 -10.21 39.53 24.35
CA GLY A 185 -10.04 38.34 23.53
C GLY A 185 -8.59 37.89 23.63
N ASP A 186 -8.36 36.67 24.07
CA ASP A 186 -7.04 36.06 24.10
C ASP A 186 -6.53 35.93 22.66
N THR A 187 -5.36 36.50 22.38
CA THR A 187 -4.71 36.51 21.06
C THR A 187 -3.38 35.76 21.06
N THR A 188 -3.02 35.09 22.16
CA THR A 188 -1.73 34.42 22.30
C THR A 188 -1.84 32.94 21.95
N PRO A 189 -1.17 32.45 20.89
CA PRO A 189 -1.22 31.02 20.54
C PRO A 189 -0.42 30.16 21.53
N PRO A 190 -0.71 28.84 21.61
CA PRO A 190 0.05 27.90 22.43
C PRO A 190 1.55 27.97 22.14
N ASN A 191 2.38 28.08 23.19
CA ASN A 191 3.83 28.21 23.04
C ASN A 191 4.48 26.85 22.67
N THR A 192 5.18 26.80 21.52
CA THR A 192 5.82 25.60 20.98
C THR A 192 7.32 25.48 21.22
N ASP A 193 7.96 26.42 21.93
CA ASP A 193 9.43 26.49 22.07
C ASP A 193 10.09 25.21 22.63
N ASN A 194 9.35 24.40 23.39
CA ASN A 194 9.85 23.17 24.00
C ASN A 194 9.12 21.90 23.51
N VAL A 195 8.27 22.01 22.49
CA VAL A 195 7.57 20.86 21.92
C VAL A 195 8.61 19.95 21.24
N GLY A 196 8.64 18.69 21.67
CA GLY A 196 9.41 17.66 20.98
C GLY A 196 8.49 16.97 19.98
N PHE A 197 8.74 17.14 18.68
CA PHE A 197 7.97 16.53 17.60
C PHE A 197 8.93 15.91 16.59
N THR A 198 8.81 14.61 16.35
CA THR A 198 9.62 13.87 15.38
C THR A 198 8.76 12.93 14.57
N VAL A 199 9.23 12.61 13.36
CA VAL A 199 8.83 11.44 12.56
C VAL A 199 9.91 10.38 12.71
N ASP A 200 9.54 9.13 12.99
CA ASP A 200 10.48 8.02 13.05
C ASP A 200 10.81 7.51 11.64
N SER A 201 11.82 6.63 11.51
CA SER A 201 12.10 5.93 10.25
C SER A 201 10.85 5.28 9.66
N VAL A 202 10.74 5.29 8.33
CA VAL A 202 9.69 4.53 7.64
C VAL A 202 10.06 3.07 7.74
N THR A 203 9.23 2.24 8.40
CA THR A 203 9.54 0.85 8.74
C THR A 203 10.83 0.73 9.59
N ASP A 204 11.28 -0.49 9.88
CA ASP A 204 12.40 -0.71 10.80
C ASP A 204 13.76 -0.29 10.22
N ASP A 205 13.92 -0.27 8.90
CA ASP A 205 15.18 -0.08 8.18
C ASP A 205 15.22 1.19 7.32
N ASN A 206 14.17 2.02 7.38
CA ASN A 206 14.04 3.24 6.58
C ASN A 206 14.04 3.00 5.05
N THR A 207 13.68 1.79 4.62
CA THR A 207 13.64 1.38 3.22
C THR A 207 12.33 0.67 2.93
N LEU A 208 11.53 1.24 2.01
CA LEU A 208 10.29 0.60 1.60
C LEU A 208 10.59 -0.56 0.65
N ASN A 209 10.22 -1.77 1.05
CA ASN A 209 10.38 -2.98 0.25
C ASN A 209 9.15 -3.35 -0.59
N ALA A 210 9.26 -4.40 -1.41
CA ALA A 210 8.18 -4.84 -2.29
C ALA A 210 6.90 -5.21 -1.52
N ALA A 211 7.04 -5.94 -0.40
CA ALA A 211 5.90 -6.37 0.40
C ALA A 211 5.20 -5.19 1.09
N GLU A 212 5.98 -4.26 1.63
CA GLU A 212 5.49 -3.05 2.28
C GLU A 212 4.82 -2.10 1.29
N SER A 213 5.39 -1.95 0.09
CA SER A 213 4.82 -1.12 -0.98
C SER A 213 3.46 -1.63 -1.47
N ALA A 214 3.20 -2.93 -1.34
CA ALA A 214 1.92 -3.56 -1.70
C ALA A 214 0.88 -3.52 -0.58
N GLY A 215 1.31 -3.27 0.67
CA GLY A 215 0.48 -3.28 1.87
C GLY A 215 0.22 -1.89 2.46
N ASP A 216 -0.20 -1.89 3.71
CA ASP A 216 -0.31 -0.69 4.54
C ASP A 216 0.93 -0.56 5.43
N VAL A 217 1.46 0.66 5.55
CA VAL A 217 2.62 1.00 6.38
C VAL A 217 2.20 1.93 7.51
N THR A 218 2.65 1.63 8.73
CA THR A 218 2.41 2.51 9.88
C THR A 218 3.56 3.49 10.02
N ILE A 219 3.27 4.77 9.87
CA ILE A 219 4.21 5.86 10.18
C ILE A 219 4.04 6.23 11.64
N THR A 220 5.15 6.36 12.36
CA THR A 220 5.17 6.71 13.78
C THR A 220 6.03 7.93 14.03
N GLY A 221 5.91 8.47 15.24
CA GLY A 221 6.79 9.52 15.72
C GLY A 221 6.58 9.85 17.18
N THR A 222 7.36 10.79 17.67
CA THR A 222 7.24 11.28 19.04
C THR A 222 6.53 12.64 19.08
N LEU A 223 5.71 12.84 20.12
CA LEU A 223 5.10 14.12 20.43
C LEU A 223 5.09 14.32 21.95
N THR A 224 6.00 15.16 22.45
CA THR A 224 6.20 15.43 23.88
C THR A 224 6.09 16.93 24.17
N ASN A 225 5.85 17.25 25.45
CA ASN A 225 5.68 18.63 25.92
C ASN A 225 4.54 19.39 25.20
N ILE A 226 3.41 18.72 24.97
CA ILE A 226 2.19 19.38 24.45
C ILE A 226 1.87 20.60 25.32
N PRO A 227 1.67 21.81 24.73
CA PRO A 227 1.41 23.01 25.50
C PRO A 227 0.17 22.87 26.39
N SER A 228 0.25 23.30 27.64
CA SER A 228 -0.82 23.10 28.64
C SER A 228 -2.11 23.86 28.32
N ASP A 229 -2.01 24.90 27.51
CA ASP A 229 -3.11 25.74 27.02
C ASP A 229 -3.67 25.27 25.68
N ALA A 230 -3.09 24.24 25.05
CA ALA A 230 -3.67 23.61 23.86
C ALA A 230 -4.98 22.87 24.22
N ALA A 231 -6.09 23.37 23.71
CA ALA A 231 -7.39 22.71 23.82
C ALA A 231 -7.52 21.56 22.81
N THR A 232 -6.85 21.66 21.65
CA THR A 232 -6.78 20.61 20.64
C THR A 232 -5.35 20.46 20.10
N THR A 233 -5.01 19.23 19.75
CA THR A 233 -3.73 18.84 19.16
C THR A 233 -4.01 17.94 17.98
N VAL A 234 -3.53 18.32 16.79
CA VAL A 234 -3.82 17.65 15.52
C VAL A 234 -2.51 17.38 14.81
N VAL A 235 -2.17 16.10 14.59
CA VAL A 235 -1.00 15.70 13.80
C VAL A 235 -1.46 15.29 12.40
N THR A 236 -0.91 15.94 11.39
CA THR A 236 -1.16 15.67 9.98
C THR A 236 0.13 15.20 9.32
N VAL A 237 0.08 14.08 8.63
CA VAL A 237 1.18 13.51 7.85
C VAL A 237 0.84 13.63 6.38
N ILE A 238 1.79 14.03 5.55
CA ILE A 238 1.65 14.20 4.12
C ILE A 238 2.56 13.18 3.44
N VAL A 239 1.98 12.41 2.52
CA VAL A 239 2.70 11.43 1.69
C VAL A 239 2.15 11.54 0.28
N ASN A 240 3.01 11.75 -0.72
CA ASN A 240 2.60 11.93 -2.13
C ASN A 240 1.53 13.03 -2.28
N GLY A 241 1.67 14.12 -1.51
CA GLY A 241 0.70 15.23 -1.47
C GLY A 241 -0.65 14.91 -0.81
N VAL A 242 -0.87 13.68 -0.33
CA VAL A 242 -2.09 13.27 0.38
C VAL A 242 -1.90 13.47 1.88
N SER A 243 -2.84 14.15 2.52
CA SER A 243 -2.83 14.36 3.98
C SER A 243 -3.57 13.24 4.73
N TYR A 244 -2.91 12.68 5.74
CA TYR A 244 -3.41 11.67 6.65
C TYR A 244 -3.41 12.21 8.07
N LEU A 245 -4.49 11.98 8.81
CA LEU A 245 -4.56 12.38 10.20
C LEU A 245 -4.03 11.27 11.11
N ALA A 246 -3.09 11.61 11.98
CA ALA A 246 -2.51 10.68 12.93
C ALA A 246 -3.28 10.64 14.26
N THR A 247 -3.20 9.49 14.92
CA THR A 247 -3.67 9.29 16.29
C THR A 247 -2.58 9.71 17.26
N VAL A 248 -2.88 10.67 18.14
CA VAL A 248 -1.94 11.14 19.19
C VAL A 248 -2.18 10.38 20.48
N ASN A 249 -1.13 9.75 21.01
CA ASN A 249 -1.10 9.16 22.34
C ASN A 249 -0.26 10.04 23.28
N ALA A 250 -0.91 11.06 23.85
CA ALA A 250 -0.26 12.02 24.73
C ALA A 250 0.31 11.39 26.02
N ALA A 251 -0.24 10.27 26.49
CA ALA A 251 0.25 9.58 27.69
C ALA A 251 1.61 8.91 27.45
N ASN A 252 1.81 8.36 26.25
CA ASN A 252 3.05 7.69 25.86
C ASN A 252 4.02 8.63 25.12
N GLY A 253 3.56 9.84 24.76
CA GLY A 253 4.36 10.81 24.02
C GLY A 253 4.61 10.40 22.57
N THR A 254 3.69 9.66 21.95
CA THR A 254 3.82 9.12 20.59
C THR A 254 2.62 9.47 19.73
N TRP A 255 2.78 9.35 18.41
CA TRP A 255 1.69 9.40 17.45
C TRP A 255 1.89 8.35 16.37
N SER A 256 0.81 7.95 15.70
CA SER A 256 0.89 7.03 14.56
C SER A 256 -0.21 7.26 13.53
N VAL A 257 0.08 6.91 12.28
CA VAL A 257 -0.89 6.92 11.18
C VAL A 257 -0.60 5.75 10.24
N VAL A 258 -1.66 5.15 9.70
CA VAL A 258 -1.54 4.11 8.68
C VAL A 258 -1.69 4.76 7.31
N VAL A 259 -0.73 4.53 6.42
CA VAL A 259 -0.73 5.01 5.04
C VAL A 259 -0.56 3.84 4.07
N PRO A 260 -1.16 3.89 2.87
CA PRO A 260 -0.90 2.87 1.84
C PRO A 260 0.56 2.91 1.39
N GLY A 261 1.22 1.75 1.34
CA GLY A 261 2.59 1.61 0.83
C GLY A 261 2.73 2.06 -0.63
N SER A 262 1.67 1.92 -1.42
CA SER A 262 1.61 2.44 -2.78
C SER A 262 1.72 3.98 -2.84
N GLY A 263 1.25 4.68 -1.80
CA GLY A 263 1.44 6.12 -1.65
C GLY A 263 2.91 6.47 -1.40
N LEU A 264 3.58 5.72 -0.53
CA LEU A 264 5.02 5.87 -0.26
C LEU A 264 5.87 5.55 -1.49
N LEU A 265 5.48 4.53 -2.27
CA LEU A 265 6.16 4.19 -3.51
C LEU A 265 6.02 5.31 -4.55
N ALA A 266 4.82 5.89 -4.68
CA ALA A 266 4.52 6.95 -5.64
C ALA A 266 5.06 8.34 -5.24
N ASP A 267 5.40 8.54 -3.97
CA ASP A 267 5.85 9.82 -3.44
C ASP A 267 7.13 10.32 -4.13
N SER A 268 7.08 11.45 -4.82
CA SER A 268 8.13 11.79 -5.79
C SER A 268 9.49 12.11 -5.18
N ASP A 269 9.52 12.69 -3.99
CA ASP A 269 10.73 13.09 -3.27
C ASP A 269 11.13 12.13 -2.14
N LYS A 270 10.24 11.19 -1.78
CA LYS A 270 10.46 10.17 -0.73
C LYS A 270 10.71 10.83 0.62
N ILE A 271 9.90 11.85 0.92
CA ILE A 271 9.95 12.60 2.17
C ILE A 271 8.56 12.59 2.79
N ILE A 272 8.48 12.08 4.03
CA ILE A 272 7.29 12.24 4.86
C ILE A 272 7.33 13.63 5.47
N GLU A 273 6.32 14.46 5.21
CA GLU A 273 6.14 15.69 5.98
C GLU A 273 5.08 15.50 7.07
N ALA A 274 5.46 15.73 8.32
CA ALA A 274 4.51 15.76 9.42
C ALA A 274 4.42 17.17 10.00
N ASN A 275 3.22 17.56 10.39
CA ASN A 275 2.99 18.78 11.14
C ASN A 275 2.03 18.52 12.29
N VAL A 276 2.28 19.17 13.42
CA VAL A 276 1.39 19.19 14.57
C VAL A 276 0.89 20.61 14.78
N LYS A 277 -0.44 20.77 14.76
CA LYS A 277 -1.13 22.03 15.05
C LYS A 277 -1.73 21.97 16.45
N PHE A 278 -1.42 22.95 17.28
CA PHE A 278 -2.04 23.18 18.58
C PHE A 278 -3.02 24.34 18.46
N THR A 279 -4.20 24.23 19.07
CA THR A 279 -5.17 25.33 19.13
C THR A 279 -5.68 25.46 20.56
N ASP A 280 -5.64 26.68 21.12
CA ASP A 280 -6.17 26.98 22.45
C ASP A 280 -7.71 27.08 22.46
N ALA A 281 -8.30 27.37 23.63
CA ALA A 281 -9.74 27.54 23.78
C ALA A 281 -10.29 28.83 23.14
N ALA A 282 -9.43 29.81 22.87
CA ALA A 282 -9.78 31.07 22.22
C ALA A 282 -9.69 30.99 20.68
N GLY A 283 -9.13 29.91 20.15
CA GLY A 283 -8.96 29.65 18.72
C GLY A 283 -7.61 30.09 18.15
N ASN A 284 -6.65 30.52 18.96
CA ASN A 284 -5.31 30.83 18.50
C ASN A 284 -4.53 29.53 18.25
N SER A 285 -3.73 29.49 17.18
CA SER A 285 -2.99 28.29 16.80
C SER A 285 -1.50 28.52 16.61
N SER A 286 -0.74 27.46 16.87
CA SER A 286 0.69 27.33 16.54
C SER A 286 0.93 25.99 15.87
N THR A 287 2.07 25.86 15.18
CA THR A 287 2.40 24.65 14.41
C THR A 287 3.88 24.33 14.54
N VAL A 288 4.20 23.05 14.68
CA VAL A 288 5.56 22.50 14.57
C VAL A 288 5.56 21.50 13.43
N THR A 289 6.65 21.44 12.67
CA THR A 289 6.80 20.56 11.53
C THR A 289 8.06 19.72 11.68
N ASP A 290 8.03 18.51 11.15
CA ASP A 290 9.19 17.65 11.01
C ASP A 290 9.11 16.86 9.70
N THR A 291 10.25 16.38 9.20
CA THR A 291 10.32 15.64 7.94
C THR A 291 11.21 14.42 8.04
N GLN A 292 10.81 13.30 7.44
CA GLN A 292 11.62 12.08 7.38
C GLN A 292 11.81 11.62 5.93
N SER A 293 13.06 11.60 5.46
CA SER A 293 13.40 11.00 4.17
C SER A 293 13.56 9.48 4.30
N TYR A 294 13.11 8.74 3.29
CA TYR A 294 13.27 7.28 3.21
C TYR A 294 13.76 6.86 1.84
N SER A 295 14.20 5.61 1.72
CA SER A 295 14.58 5.02 0.44
C SER A 295 13.59 3.94 0.02
N VAL A 296 13.66 3.53 -1.25
CA VAL A 296 12.78 2.50 -1.80
C VAL A 296 13.63 1.50 -2.54
N ASP A 297 13.41 0.23 -2.25
CA ASP A 297 14.00 -0.89 -2.94
C ASP A 297 12.96 -2.01 -3.02
N VAL A 298 12.31 -2.14 -4.17
CA VAL A 298 11.25 -3.15 -4.40
C VAL A 298 11.73 -4.30 -5.28
N ASP A 299 13.03 -4.33 -5.61
CA ASP A 299 13.58 -5.28 -6.55
C ASP A 299 14.22 -6.43 -5.79
N ALA A 300 13.64 -7.62 -5.89
CA ALA A 300 14.25 -8.81 -5.30
C ALA A 300 15.59 -9.15 -5.98
N PRO A 301 16.57 -9.68 -5.22
CA PRO A 301 17.82 -10.15 -5.80
C PRO A 301 17.55 -11.34 -6.75
N ASN A 302 18.53 -11.66 -7.59
CA ASN A 302 18.49 -12.92 -8.34
C ASN A 302 18.54 -14.13 -7.39
N ALA A 303 17.99 -15.26 -7.83
CA ALA A 303 18.17 -16.53 -7.11
C ALA A 303 19.67 -16.81 -6.92
N PRO A 304 20.12 -17.24 -5.73
CA PRO A 304 21.52 -17.56 -5.51
C PRO A 304 21.93 -18.75 -6.39
N VAL A 305 23.21 -18.85 -6.70
CA VAL A 305 23.78 -20.04 -7.35
C VAL A 305 24.36 -20.93 -6.27
N ILE A 306 24.03 -22.22 -6.31
CA ILE A 306 24.65 -23.26 -5.48
C ILE A 306 25.59 -24.05 -6.39
N ASN A 307 26.86 -24.17 -6.02
CA ASN A 307 27.82 -25.00 -6.74
C ASN A 307 27.49 -26.49 -6.56
N PRO A 308 27.98 -27.38 -7.44
CA PRO A 308 27.82 -28.82 -7.27
C PRO A 308 28.25 -29.28 -5.86
N ILE A 309 27.42 -30.11 -5.23
CA ILE A 309 27.61 -30.56 -3.85
C ILE A 309 28.03 -32.03 -3.87
N ASN A 310 29.05 -32.35 -3.08
CA ASN A 310 29.42 -33.73 -2.74
C ASN A 310 29.16 -34.02 -1.25
N GLU A 311 29.41 -35.25 -0.81
CA GLU A 311 29.08 -35.69 0.56
C GLU A 311 29.89 -35.02 1.69
N ASN A 312 31.05 -34.43 1.38
CA ASN A 312 32.05 -34.06 2.40
C ASN A 312 32.44 -32.58 2.40
N ASP A 313 32.52 -31.96 1.23
CA ASP A 313 32.99 -30.57 1.12
C ASP A 313 31.91 -29.58 1.57
N PRO A 314 32.32 -28.40 2.07
CA PRO A 314 31.39 -27.31 2.36
C PRO A 314 30.55 -26.95 1.14
N ILE A 315 29.30 -26.55 1.38
CA ILE A 315 28.40 -26.09 0.33
C ILE A 315 28.77 -24.65 0.01
N THR A 316 29.03 -24.36 -1.26
CA THR A 316 29.47 -23.04 -1.72
C THR A 316 28.57 -22.52 -2.82
N GLY A 317 28.63 -21.22 -3.07
CA GLY A 317 27.86 -20.60 -4.12
C GLY A 317 28.14 -19.12 -4.30
N THR A 318 27.31 -18.47 -5.11
CA THR A 318 27.31 -17.01 -5.27
C THR A 318 25.92 -16.42 -5.09
N ALA A 319 25.81 -15.20 -4.59
CA ALA A 319 24.59 -14.41 -4.51
C ALA A 319 24.92 -12.92 -4.68
N GLU A 320 23.90 -12.07 -4.62
CA GLU A 320 24.12 -10.62 -4.62
C GLU A 320 24.98 -10.22 -3.39
N PRO A 321 26.06 -9.43 -3.56
CA PRO A 321 26.90 -9.02 -2.44
C PRO A 321 26.11 -8.34 -1.32
N GLY A 322 26.35 -8.77 -0.08
CA GLY A 322 25.64 -8.22 1.10
C GLY A 322 24.23 -8.80 1.33
N SER A 323 23.67 -9.57 0.39
CA SER A 323 22.43 -10.30 0.63
C SER A 323 22.64 -11.46 1.62
N THR A 324 21.60 -11.80 2.37
CA THR A 324 21.55 -12.96 3.25
C THR A 324 21.04 -14.17 2.48
N VAL A 325 21.90 -15.17 2.29
CA VAL A 325 21.54 -16.47 1.71
C VAL A 325 20.98 -17.36 2.81
N THR A 326 19.76 -17.88 2.61
CA THR A 326 19.13 -18.88 3.48
C THR A 326 19.19 -20.23 2.77
N VAL A 327 20.02 -21.15 3.27
CA VAL A 327 20.16 -22.52 2.77
C VAL A 327 19.25 -23.44 3.57
N THR A 328 18.42 -24.24 2.89
CA THR A 328 17.52 -25.23 3.49
C THR A 328 17.94 -26.63 3.10
N PHE A 329 18.10 -27.49 4.11
CA PHE A 329 18.52 -28.88 3.99
C PHE A 329 17.33 -29.84 3.82
N PRO A 330 17.55 -31.12 3.43
CA PRO A 330 16.48 -32.09 3.22
C PRO A 330 15.57 -32.33 4.43
N ASP A 331 16.10 -32.13 5.65
CA ASP A 331 15.35 -32.28 6.90
C ASP A 331 14.49 -31.05 7.26
N GLY A 332 14.56 -30.00 6.44
CA GLY A 332 13.88 -28.72 6.63
C GLY A 332 14.61 -27.73 7.54
N SER A 333 15.77 -28.10 8.09
CA SER A 333 16.59 -27.16 8.85
C SER A 333 17.23 -26.11 7.92
N THR A 334 17.47 -24.92 8.46
CA THR A 334 17.98 -23.79 7.68
C THR A 334 19.23 -23.17 8.31
N VAL A 335 20.16 -22.73 7.46
CA VAL A 335 21.32 -21.92 7.86
C VAL A 335 21.34 -20.64 7.04
N GLN A 336 21.67 -19.52 7.70
CA GLN A 336 21.81 -18.23 7.06
C GLN A 336 23.28 -17.80 7.01
N VAL A 337 23.69 -17.24 5.88
CA VAL A 337 25.03 -16.67 5.66
C VAL A 337 24.93 -15.43 4.79
N VAL A 338 25.73 -14.40 5.09
CA VAL A 338 25.79 -13.20 4.24
C VAL A 338 26.79 -13.42 3.12
N ALA A 339 26.39 -13.12 1.88
CA ALA A 339 27.28 -13.16 0.73
C ALA A 339 28.35 -12.06 0.83
N GLY A 340 29.61 -12.43 0.61
CA GLY A 340 30.74 -11.51 0.68
C GLY A 340 30.68 -10.40 -0.38
N PRO A 341 31.61 -9.43 -0.34
CA PRO A 341 31.67 -8.34 -1.33
C PRO A 341 31.87 -8.81 -2.78
N ASP A 342 32.39 -10.01 -2.99
CA ASP A 342 32.53 -10.67 -4.29
C ASP A 342 31.34 -11.59 -4.65
N GLY A 343 30.32 -11.61 -3.80
CA GLY A 343 29.13 -12.44 -3.93
C GLY A 343 29.32 -13.88 -3.43
N SER A 344 30.52 -14.28 -3.01
CA SER A 344 30.78 -15.66 -2.57
C SER A 344 30.15 -15.94 -1.20
N TRP A 345 29.66 -17.17 -1.00
CA TRP A 345 29.19 -17.65 0.30
C TRP A 345 29.53 -19.13 0.49
N THR A 346 29.63 -19.55 1.75
CA THR A 346 29.94 -20.93 2.15
C THR A 346 29.19 -21.29 3.42
N VAL A 347 28.69 -22.52 3.50
CA VAL A 347 28.11 -23.11 4.71
C VAL A 347 28.67 -24.51 4.93
N ASP A 348 28.75 -24.93 6.19
CA ASP A 348 29.19 -26.29 6.53
C ASP A 348 28.20 -27.32 5.98
N ASN A 349 28.73 -28.41 5.45
CA ASN A 349 27.93 -29.54 5.01
C ASN A 349 27.57 -30.42 6.22
N PRO A 350 26.27 -30.62 6.53
CA PRO A 350 25.85 -31.40 7.71
C PRO A 350 26.06 -32.92 7.56
N GLY A 351 26.63 -33.38 6.45
CA GLY A 351 26.75 -34.80 6.10
C GLY A 351 25.58 -35.23 5.21
N LEU A 352 25.43 -34.57 4.07
CA LEU A 352 24.42 -34.91 3.07
C LEU A 352 24.78 -36.21 2.32
N ASN A 353 23.76 -36.93 1.89
CA ASN A 353 23.88 -38.18 1.14
C ASN A 353 23.63 -37.94 -0.35
N ASP A 354 24.12 -38.85 -1.19
CA ASP A 354 23.78 -38.87 -2.61
C ASP A 354 22.25 -38.82 -2.84
N GLY A 355 21.83 -37.93 -3.74
CA GLY A 355 20.41 -37.68 -4.04
C GLY A 355 19.68 -36.73 -3.09
N ASP A 356 20.29 -36.28 -2.00
CA ASP A 356 19.72 -35.25 -1.13
C ASP A 356 19.56 -33.93 -1.89
N THR A 357 18.50 -33.18 -1.59
CA THR A 357 18.23 -31.88 -2.24
C THR A 357 18.50 -30.73 -1.29
N VAL A 358 19.32 -29.78 -1.72
CA VAL A 358 19.56 -28.51 -1.02
C VAL A 358 18.90 -27.38 -1.79
N THR A 359 18.21 -26.51 -1.08
CA THR A 359 17.62 -25.29 -1.67
C THR A 359 18.20 -24.05 -1.04
N ALA A 360 18.25 -22.94 -1.77
CA ALA A 360 18.70 -21.67 -1.24
C ALA A 360 17.90 -20.49 -1.81
N THR A 361 17.61 -19.50 -0.99
CA THR A 361 17.10 -18.17 -1.40
C THR A 361 18.08 -17.10 -0.93
N ALA A 362 18.00 -15.91 -1.52
CA ALA A 362 18.75 -14.74 -1.08
C ALA A 362 17.77 -13.61 -0.72
N THR A 363 18.05 -12.90 0.36
CA THR A 363 17.27 -11.73 0.80
C THR A 363 18.21 -10.53 0.86
N ASP A 364 17.86 -9.45 0.15
CA ASP A 364 18.66 -8.23 0.12
C ASP A 364 18.56 -7.43 1.45
N PRO A 365 19.30 -6.31 1.61
CA PRO A 365 19.22 -5.50 2.82
C PRO A 365 17.86 -4.84 3.09
N ALA A 366 17.02 -4.64 2.06
CA ALA A 366 15.67 -4.07 2.19
C ALA A 366 14.62 -5.14 2.57
N GLY A 367 15.00 -6.42 2.53
CA GLY A 367 14.12 -7.54 2.86
C GLY A 367 13.40 -8.18 1.66
N ASN A 368 13.70 -7.79 0.42
CA ASN A 368 13.15 -8.50 -0.74
C ASN A 368 13.83 -9.85 -0.89
N THR A 369 13.05 -10.90 -1.16
CA THR A 369 13.55 -12.28 -1.24
C THR A 369 13.45 -12.82 -2.66
N SER A 370 14.52 -13.45 -3.13
CA SER A 370 14.58 -14.07 -4.45
C SER A 370 13.78 -15.37 -4.56
N GLY A 371 13.63 -15.86 -5.80
CA GLY A 371 13.19 -17.23 -6.03
C GLY A 371 14.23 -18.27 -5.54
N PRO A 372 13.80 -19.52 -5.32
CA PRO A 372 14.70 -20.56 -4.84
C PRO A 372 15.62 -21.08 -5.94
N ALA A 373 16.85 -21.41 -5.58
CA ALA A 373 17.72 -22.33 -6.30
C ALA A 373 17.70 -23.71 -5.66
N THR A 374 17.93 -24.76 -6.44
CA THR A 374 17.91 -26.16 -5.96
C THR A 374 19.00 -26.96 -6.65
N VAL A 375 19.76 -27.73 -5.86
CA VAL A 375 20.78 -28.67 -6.34
C VAL A 375 20.59 -30.00 -5.63
N THR A 376 20.75 -31.09 -6.38
CA THR A 376 20.86 -32.45 -5.84
C THR A 376 22.33 -32.77 -5.59
N VAL A 377 22.61 -33.37 -4.43
CA VAL A 377 23.94 -33.88 -4.10
C VAL A 377 24.28 -35.03 -5.03
N ASP A 378 25.49 -34.98 -5.61
CA ASP A 378 26.07 -36.07 -6.39
C ASP A 378 27.29 -36.59 -5.62
N GLY A 379 27.08 -37.71 -4.92
CA GLY A 379 28.10 -38.37 -4.11
C GLY A 379 28.72 -39.59 -4.80
N LEU A 380 28.19 -40.01 -5.95
CA LEU A 380 28.58 -41.28 -6.55
C LEU A 380 29.91 -41.17 -7.27
N ALA A 381 30.93 -41.86 -6.75
CA ALA A 381 32.18 -42.05 -7.47
C ALA A 381 31.93 -42.75 -8.81
N PRO A 382 32.67 -42.37 -9.87
CA PRO A 382 32.61 -43.06 -11.16
C PRO A 382 32.87 -44.58 -11.00
N ALA A 383 31.94 -45.39 -11.47
CA ALA A 383 32.06 -46.83 -11.57
C ALA A 383 32.71 -47.21 -12.90
N ILE A 384 33.80 -47.99 -12.82
CA ILE A 384 34.55 -48.49 -13.97
C ILE A 384 34.43 -50.02 -14.00
N THR A 385 34.16 -50.57 -15.18
CA THR A 385 34.25 -52.01 -15.46
C THR A 385 35.26 -52.25 -16.57
N ILE A 386 36.15 -53.22 -16.39
CA ILE A 386 37.13 -53.64 -17.40
C ILE A 386 36.69 -55.00 -17.93
N ASP A 387 36.77 -55.17 -19.25
CA ASP A 387 36.52 -56.46 -19.87
C ASP A 387 37.74 -57.36 -19.67
N ASP A 388 37.52 -58.56 -19.12
CA ASP A 388 38.58 -59.56 -18.97
C ASP A 388 39.05 -60.04 -20.35
N VAL A 389 40.37 -59.96 -20.60
CA VAL A 389 40.99 -60.45 -21.83
C VAL A 389 42.04 -61.51 -21.48
N LEU A 390 41.76 -62.78 -21.81
CA LEU A 390 42.75 -63.86 -21.78
C LEU A 390 43.29 -64.09 -23.20
N THR A 391 44.54 -63.69 -23.43
CA THR A 391 45.17 -63.76 -24.74
C THR A 391 46.67 -64.01 -24.60
N ASN A 392 47.27 -64.59 -25.65
CA ASN A 392 48.72 -64.70 -25.80
C ASN A 392 49.31 -63.58 -26.68
N ASP A 393 48.48 -62.62 -27.07
CA ASP A 393 48.91 -61.38 -27.72
C ASP A 393 49.72 -60.53 -26.73
N SER A 394 50.89 -60.06 -27.14
CA SER A 394 51.75 -59.19 -26.34
C SER A 394 51.28 -57.73 -26.29
N THR A 395 50.28 -57.36 -27.12
CA THR A 395 49.73 -56.00 -27.25
C THR A 395 48.20 -56.00 -27.35
N PRO A 396 47.47 -56.59 -26.38
CA PRO A 396 46.02 -56.65 -26.47
C PRO A 396 45.38 -55.27 -26.29
N ALA A 397 44.25 -55.05 -26.97
CA ALA A 397 43.37 -53.94 -26.63
C ALA A 397 42.69 -54.24 -25.28
N LEU A 398 42.73 -53.26 -24.39
CA LEU A 398 41.95 -53.27 -23.15
C LEU A 398 40.69 -52.46 -23.38
N THR A 399 39.53 -53.05 -23.09
CA THR A 399 38.22 -52.39 -23.21
C THR A 399 37.52 -52.38 -21.87
N GLY A 400 36.55 -51.48 -21.73
CA GLY A 400 35.78 -51.30 -20.51
C GLY A 400 34.71 -50.23 -20.67
N THR A 401 33.96 -49.98 -19.62
CA THR A 401 32.97 -48.89 -19.56
C THR A 401 33.12 -48.09 -18.27
N VAL A 402 32.80 -46.80 -18.33
CA VAL A 402 32.66 -45.91 -17.18
C VAL A 402 31.25 -45.30 -17.19
N ASN A 403 30.59 -45.23 -16.03
CA ASN A 403 29.21 -44.75 -15.94
C ASN A 403 29.09 -43.22 -15.86
N ASP A 404 30.21 -42.51 -15.66
CA ASP A 404 30.29 -41.05 -15.65
C ASP A 404 31.10 -40.57 -16.86
N SER A 405 30.45 -39.82 -17.74
CA SER A 405 31.05 -39.27 -18.96
C SER A 405 32.10 -38.17 -18.72
N THR A 406 32.18 -37.62 -17.50
CA THR A 406 33.16 -36.61 -17.12
C THR A 406 34.39 -37.20 -16.43
N ALA A 407 34.35 -38.49 -16.08
CA ALA A 407 35.45 -39.17 -15.43
C ALA A 407 36.66 -39.31 -16.34
N THR A 408 37.85 -39.04 -15.79
CA THR A 408 39.13 -39.34 -16.46
C THR A 408 39.58 -40.75 -16.11
N VAL A 409 39.79 -41.60 -17.11
CA VAL A 409 40.22 -42.99 -16.90
C VAL A 409 41.71 -43.16 -17.19
N THR A 410 42.43 -43.75 -16.23
CA THR A 410 43.84 -44.14 -16.37
C THR A 410 43.98 -45.63 -16.15
N VAL A 411 44.60 -46.34 -17.08
CA VAL A 411 44.86 -47.78 -17.01
C VAL A 411 46.32 -48.00 -16.63
N ASN A 412 46.58 -48.65 -15.50
CA ASN A 412 47.92 -49.02 -15.08
C ASN A 412 48.26 -50.45 -15.56
N VAL A 413 49.33 -50.60 -16.33
CA VAL A 413 49.88 -51.89 -16.75
C VAL A 413 51.31 -52.02 -16.24
N ASN A 414 51.53 -52.92 -15.28
CA ASN A 414 52.85 -53.19 -14.67
C ASN A 414 53.55 -51.92 -14.13
N GLY A 415 52.79 -50.97 -13.56
CA GLY A 415 53.34 -49.73 -13.01
C GLY A 415 53.51 -48.60 -14.03
N VAL A 416 53.05 -48.76 -15.28
CA VAL A 416 53.00 -47.70 -16.29
C VAL A 416 51.55 -47.30 -16.54
N ASP A 417 51.27 -46.00 -16.47
CA ASP A 417 49.94 -45.43 -16.68
C ASP A 417 49.69 -45.11 -18.17
N TYR A 418 48.52 -45.48 -18.66
CA TYR A 418 48.02 -45.20 -19.99
C TYR A 418 46.68 -44.46 -19.89
N PRO A 419 46.52 -43.28 -20.50
CA PRO A 419 45.20 -42.64 -20.59
C PRO A 419 44.30 -43.48 -21.50
N ALA A 420 43.05 -43.68 -21.08
CA ALA A 420 42.04 -44.44 -21.83
C ALA A 420 41.01 -43.54 -22.52
#